data_AF-A0A1F6KB98-F1
#
_entry.id   AF-A0A1F6KB98-F1
#
_cell.length_a   1.000
_cell.length_b   1.000
_cell.length_c   1.000
_cell.angle_alpha   90.00
_cell.angle_beta   90.00
_cell.angle_gamma   90.00
#
_symmetry.space_group_name_H-M   'P 1'
#
loop_
_entity.id
_entity.type
_entity.pdbx_description
1 polymer ?
#
loop_
_entity_poly.entity_id
_entity_poly.type
_entity_poly.pdbx_seq_one_letter_code
_entity_poly.pdbx_strand_id
1 'polypeptide(L)'
;MKAFYKGKTKIIPRNINDILKSNLSLAVWFMDDGNGYLKNNAYRLSTYAFGLDGNLLLQECLSSNFGLKINLIRDSKGFQLYIPIGNGSASKFRSLIDPYILPTMRYKIENRSPVETHIEGTR
;
A
#
# COMPACT_ATOMS: atom_id res chain seq x y z
N MET A 1 -0.01 19.63 6.62
CA MET A 1 -1.15 19.03 5.88
C MET A 1 -1.41 19.63 4.48
N LYS A 2 -0.83 20.78 4.07
CA LYS A 2 -1.06 21.35 2.71
C LYS A 2 -0.44 20.56 1.54
N ALA A 3 0.62 19.77 1.77
CA ALA A 3 1.34 19.09 0.69
C ALA A 3 0.53 17.98 -0.02
N PHE A 4 -0.40 17.33 0.68
CA PHE A 4 -1.17 16.18 0.16
C PHE A 4 -2.54 16.58 -0.42
N TYR A 5 -2.84 17.87 -0.51
CA TYR A 5 -4.12 18.36 -1.02
C TYR A 5 -3.92 19.50 -2.02
N LYS A 6 -4.54 19.36 -3.19
CA LYS A 6 -4.71 20.46 -4.14
C LYS A 6 -6.18 20.87 -4.10
N GLY A 7 -6.48 21.95 -3.38
CA GLY A 7 -7.86 22.32 -3.05
C GLY A 7 -8.50 21.25 -2.15
N LYS A 8 -9.60 20.66 -2.60
CA LYS A 8 -10.31 19.57 -1.88
C LYS A 8 -9.92 18.16 -2.35
N THR A 9 -8.98 18.05 -3.29
CA THR A 9 -8.57 16.77 -3.88
C THR A 9 -7.26 16.28 -3.27
N LYS A 10 -7.23 15.01 -2.85
CA LYS A 10 -6.01 14.35 -2.36
C LYS A 10 -5.01 14.16 -3.51
N ILE A 11 -3.75 14.44 -3.26
CA ILE A 11 -2.64 14.25 -4.20
C ILE A 11 -1.43 13.64 -3.50
N ILE A 12 -0.54 13.02 -4.29
CA ILE A 12 0.80 12.68 -3.84
C ILE A 12 1.73 13.85 -4.21
N PRO A 13 2.41 14.49 -3.23
CA PRO A 13 3.34 15.57 -3.52
C PRO A 13 4.58 15.04 -4.25
N ARG A 14 5.21 15.89 -5.08
CA ARG A 14 6.40 15.51 -5.84
C ARG A 14 7.60 15.16 -4.95
N ASN A 15 7.69 15.73 -3.75
CA ASN A 15 8.73 15.41 -2.77
C ASN A 15 8.34 14.26 -1.84
N ILE A 16 7.46 13.34 -2.26
CA ILE A 16 7.05 12.19 -1.43
C ILE A 16 8.25 11.35 -0.98
N ASN A 17 9.32 11.26 -1.79
CA ASN A 17 10.58 10.61 -1.43
C ASN A 17 11.19 11.19 -0.16
N ASP A 18 10.97 12.49 0.11
CA ASP A 18 11.48 13.14 1.31
C ASP A 18 10.65 12.91 2.56
N ILE A 19 9.40 12.49 2.38
CA ILE A 19 8.41 12.35 3.43
C ILE A 19 8.29 10.88 3.85
N LEU A 20 8.12 9.96 2.89
CA LEU A 20 7.93 8.54 3.15
C LEU A 20 9.28 7.80 3.16
N LYS A 21 10.03 7.94 4.25
CA LYS A 21 11.39 7.36 4.40
C LYS A 21 11.51 6.26 5.44
N SER A 22 10.61 6.19 6.41
CA SER A 22 10.74 5.26 7.54
C SER A 22 9.91 3.98 7.36
N ASN A 23 10.43 2.86 7.85
CA ASN A 23 9.71 1.59 7.89
C ASN A 23 8.42 1.68 8.72
N LEU A 24 8.43 2.48 9.80
CA LEU A 24 7.25 2.75 10.62
C LEU A 24 6.15 3.44 9.79
N SER A 25 6.48 4.47 9.00
CA SER A 25 5.53 5.14 8.13
C SER A 25 4.94 4.18 7.08
N LEU A 26 5.78 3.30 6.51
CA LEU A 26 5.34 2.28 5.58
C LEU A 26 4.41 1.25 6.25
N ALA A 27 4.72 0.84 7.48
CA ALA A 27 3.90 -0.08 8.27
C ALA A 27 2.55 0.52 8.65
N VAL A 28 2.52 1.78 9.10
CA VAL A 28 1.29 2.51 9.41
C VAL A 28 0.40 2.62 8.18
N TRP A 29 0.97 2.97 7.03
CA TRP A 29 0.22 3.03 5.79
C TRP A 29 -0.34 1.66 5.36
N PHE A 30 0.44 0.59 5.53
CA PHE A 30 -0.04 -0.76 5.28
C PHE A 30 -1.16 -1.18 6.25
N MET A 31 -1.10 -0.79 7.52
CA MET A 31 -2.17 -1.10 8.47
C MET A 31 -3.48 -0.41 8.07
N ASP A 32 -3.41 0.82 7.56
CA ASP A 32 -4.59 1.59 7.11
C ASP A 32 -5.16 1.04 5.79
N ASP A 33 -4.37 1.07 4.71
CA ASP A 33 -4.84 0.82 3.34
C ASP A 33 -4.30 -0.48 2.72
N GLY A 34 -3.52 -1.25 3.48
CA GLY A 34 -2.84 -2.45 3.00
C GLY A 34 -3.58 -3.76 3.26
N ASN A 35 -3.37 -4.72 2.38
CA ASN A 35 -3.88 -6.09 2.50
C ASN A 35 -2.92 -7.10 1.84
N GLY A 36 -2.84 -8.32 2.37
CA GLY A 36 -2.21 -9.45 1.70
C GLY A 36 -3.10 -10.11 0.64
N TYR A 37 -2.50 -10.83 -0.31
CA TYR A 37 -3.19 -11.76 -1.20
C TYR A 37 -2.87 -13.20 -0.78
N LEU A 38 -3.89 -13.98 -0.40
CA LEU A 38 -3.76 -15.39 0.00
C LEU A 38 -3.03 -16.24 -1.06
N LYS A 39 -3.48 -16.17 -2.31
CA LYS A 39 -3.07 -17.12 -3.36
C LYS A 39 -1.61 -16.95 -3.80
N ASN A 40 -1.07 -15.73 -3.72
CA ASN A 40 0.17 -15.37 -4.39
C ASN A 40 1.24 -14.82 -3.42
N ASN A 41 0.98 -14.84 -2.11
CA ASN A 41 1.89 -14.32 -1.07
C ASN A 41 2.37 -12.87 -1.36
N ALA A 42 1.54 -12.11 -2.07
CA ALA A 42 1.79 -10.73 -2.47
C ALA A 42 1.04 -9.77 -1.55
N TYR A 43 1.33 -8.48 -1.66
CA TYR A 43 0.61 -7.43 -0.93
C TYR A 43 0.03 -6.40 -1.89
N ARG A 44 -1.00 -5.68 -1.45
CA ARG A 44 -1.49 -4.46 -2.09
C ARG A 44 -1.53 -3.30 -1.11
N LEU A 45 -1.45 -2.10 -1.66
CA LEU A 45 -1.88 -0.86 -1.01
C LEU A 45 -3.00 -0.24 -1.86
N SER A 46 -4.12 0.07 -1.24
CA SER A 46 -5.30 0.64 -1.91
C SER A 46 -5.11 2.14 -2.18
N THR A 47 -4.61 2.46 -3.37
CA THR A 47 -4.18 3.82 -3.76
C THR A 47 -5.04 4.44 -4.87
N TYR A 48 -6.29 3.99 -4.98
CA TYR A 48 -7.23 4.39 -6.04
C TYR A 48 -7.47 5.90 -6.11
N ALA A 49 -7.38 6.61 -4.99
CA ALA A 49 -7.65 8.05 -4.90
C ALA A 49 -6.61 8.93 -5.62
N PHE A 50 -5.44 8.40 -5.99
CA PHE A 50 -4.32 9.20 -6.49
C PHE A 50 -4.13 9.19 -8.01
N GLY A 51 -4.96 8.44 -8.75
CA GLY A 51 -4.83 8.33 -10.21
C GLY A 51 -3.49 7.71 -10.64
N LEU A 52 -3.19 7.75 -11.93
CA LEU A 52 -1.95 7.17 -12.47
C LEU A 52 -0.71 7.93 -11.97
N ASP A 53 -0.69 9.26 -12.12
CA ASP A 53 0.47 10.09 -11.80
C ASP A 53 0.89 9.97 -10.34
N GLY A 54 -0.08 9.99 -9.41
CA GLY A 54 0.22 9.83 -7.99
C GLY A 54 0.73 8.43 -7.66
N ASN A 55 0.21 7.39 -8.34
CA ASN A 55 0.70 6.02 -8.18
C ASN A 55 2.12 5.83 -8.75
N LEU A 56 2.47 6.53 -9.83
CA LEU A 56 3.84 6.53 -10.37
C LEU A 56 4.83 7.17 -9.39
N LEU A 57 4.46 8.29 -8.77
CA LEU A 57 5.29 8.91 -7.72
C LEU A 57 5.50 7.97 -6.53
N LEU A 58 4.45 7.26 -6.10
CA LEU A 58 4.56 6.28 -5.02
C LEU A 58 5.41 5.07 -5.41
N GLN A 59 5.27 4.57 -6.65
CA GLN A 59 6.09 3.47 -7.16
C GLN A 59 7.58 3.84 -7.15
N GLU A 60 7.92 5.04 -7.63
CA GLU A 60 9.29 5.56 -7.58
C GLU A 60 9.80 5.69 -6.14
N CYS A 61 8.98 6.26 -5.25
CA CYS A 61 9.31 6.40 -3.83
C CYS A 61 9.60 5.06 -3.16
N LEU A 62 8.77 4.05 -3.41
CA LEU A 62 8.94 2.72 -2.83
C LEU A 62 10.18 2.01 -3.38
N SER A 63 10.50 2.25 -4.66
CA SER A 63 11.74 1.77 -5.27
C SER A 63 12.96 2.45 -4.65
N SER A 64 12.99 3.78 -4.57
CA SER A 64 14.17 4.54 -4.13
C SER A 64 14.44 4.40 -2.64
N ASN A 65 13.42 4.50 -1.78
CA ASN A 65 13.61 4.55 -0.33
C ASN A 65 13.66 3.16 0.32
N PHE A 66 12.98 2.17 -0.29
CA PHE A 66 12.84 0.84 0.31
C PHE A 66 13.37 -0.27 -0.59
N GLY A 67 13.80 0.04 -1.83
CA GLY A 67 14.25 -0.94 -2.81
C GLY A 67 13.18 -1.97 -3.12
N LEU A 68 11.91 -1.54 -3.22
CA LEU A 68 10.76 -2.38 -3.55
C LEU A 68 10.35 -2.16 -5.00
N LYS A 69 10.33 -3.22 -5.79
CA LYS A 69 9.89 -3.21 -7.18
C LYS A 69 8.39 -3.48 -7.23
N ILE A 70 7.60 -2.41 -7.34
CA ILE A 70 6.14 -2.40 -7.30
C ILE A 70 5.57 -2.49 -8.72
N ASN A 71 4.47 -3.20 -8.91
CA ASN A 71 3.68 -3.16 -10.14
C ASN A 71 2.43 -2.31 -9.92
N LEU A 72 1.95 -1.62 -10.96
CA LEU A 72 0.63 -1.00 -10.93
C LEU A 72 -0.40 -1.98 -11.50
N ILE A 73 -1.47 -2.23 -10.76
CA ILE A 73 -2.62 -2.99 -11.24
C ILE A 73 -3.80 -2.04 -11.38
N ARG A 74 -4.57 -2.21 -12.47
CA ARG A 74 -5.79 -1.44 -12.72
C ARG A 74 -7.02 -2.34 -12.67
N ASP A 75 -8.04 -1.91 -11.95
CA ASP A 75 -9.38 -2.50 -11.95
C ASP A 75 -10.45 -1.42 -12.17
N SER A 76 -11.72 -1.75 -11.93
CA SER A 76 -12.86 -0.83 -12.10
C SER A 76 -12.83 0.37 -11.14
N LYS A 77 -12.13 0.29 -10.01
CA LYS A 77 -11.97 1.38 -9.03
C LYS A 77 -10.79 2.29 -9.35
N GLY A 78 -9.83 1.83 -10.15
CA GLY A 78 -8.68 2.61 -10.60
C GLY A 78 -7.35 1.86 -10.46
N PHE A 79 -6.27 2.60 -10.18
CA PHE A 79 -4.92 2.05 -10.00
C PHE A 79 -4.63 1.74 -8.53
N GLN A 80 -3.96 0.62 -8.29
CA GLN A 80 -3.43 0.22 -6.99
C GLN A 80 -1.98 -0.23 -7.08
N LEU A 81 -1.26 -0.14 -5.96
CA LEU A 81 0.10 -0.66 -5.85
C LEU A 81 0.06 -2.15 -5.51
N TYR A 82 0.71 -2.96 -6.35
CA TYR A 82 0.89 -4.40 -6.14
C TYR A 82 2.34 -4.70 -5.82
N ILE A 83 2.57 -5.40 -4.71
CA ILE A 83 3.89 -5.81 -4.23
C ILE A 83 4.08 -7.29 -4.56
N PRO A 84 4.71 -7.63 -5.70
CA PRO A 84 4.82 -9.01 -6.17
C PRO A 84 5.79 -9.84 -5.32
N ILE A 85 5.53 -11.14 -5.26
CA ILE A 85 6.49 -12.11 -4.70
C ILE A 85 7.62 -12.44 -5.68
N GLY A 86 7.34 -12.50 -6.98
CA GLY A 86 8.26 -13.03 -8.00
C GLY A 86 9.58 -12.27 -8.15
N ASN A 87 9.67 -11.05 -7.63
CA ASN A 87 10.91 -10.25 -7.63
C ASN A 87 11.51 -10.04 -6.23
N GLY A 88 11.02 -10.78 -5.22
CA GLY A 88 11.47 -10.68 -3.83
C GLY A 88 10.90 -9.49 -3.03
N SER A 89 10.16 -8.57 -3.67
CA SER A 89 9.65 -7.37 -3.00
C SER A 89 8.66 -7.68 -1.90
N ALA A 90 7.80 -8.70 -2.05
CA ALA A 90 6.86 -9.08 -0.98
C ALA A 90 7.59 -9.52 0.31
N SER A 91 8.63 -10.35 0.19
CA SER A 91 9.41 -10.81 1.35
C SER A 91 10.15 -9.64 2.02
N LYS A 92 10.77 -8.77 1.21
CA LYS A 92 11.45 -7.57 1.71
C LYS A 92 10.46 -6.59 2.36
N PHE A 93 9.31 -6.36 1.74
CA PHE A 93 8.27 -5.50 2.30
C PHE A 93 7.83 -6.00 3.67
N ARG A 94 7.56 -7.31 3.80
CA ARG A 94 7.20 -7.92 5.09
C ARG A 94 8.28 -7.69 6.14
N SER A 95 9.56 -7.93 5.82
CA SER A 95 10.64 -7.75 6.80
C SER A 95 10.81 -6.29 7.23
N LEU A 96 10.55 -5.33 6.34
CA LEU A 96 10.59 -3.91 6.67
C LEU A 96 9.49 -3.52 7.67
N ILE A 97 8.27 -4.03 7.50
CA ILE A 97 7.11 -3.59 8.30
C ILE A 97 6.83 -4.44 9.54
N ASP A 98 7.18 -5.74 9.54
CA ASP A 98 6.77 -6.71 10.59
C ASP A 98 7.05 -6.24 12.03
N PRO A 99 8.21 -5.61 12.34
CA PRO A 99 8.49 -5.12 13.69
C PRO A 99 7.53 -4.03 14.20
N TYR A 100 6.80 -3.37 13.30
CA TYR A 100 5.95 -2.22 13.60
C TYR A 100 4.45 -2.55 13.53
N ILE A 101 4.08 -3.77 13.12
CA ILE A 101 2.68 -4.16 13.00
C ILE A 101 2.11 -4.50 14.37
N LEU A 102 1.03 -3.81 14.73
CA LEU A 102 0.31 -4.05 15.98
C LEU A 102 -0.27 -5.48 16.03
N PRO A 103 -0.26 -6.14 17.21
CA PRO A 103 -0.82 -7.49 17.36
C PRO A 103 -2.23 -7.64 16.77
N THR A 104 -3.10 -6.65 17.00
CA THR A 104 -4.49 -6.62 16.51
C THR A 104 -4.62 -6.46 15.00
N MET A 105 -3.57 -6.03 14.30
CA MET A 105 -3.52 -5.86 12.85
C MET A 105 -2.70 -6.95 12.14
N ARG A 106 -2.10 -7.91 12.88
CA ARG A 106 -1.25 -8.96 12.28
C ARG A 106 -2.00 -9.87 11.30
N TYR A 107 -3.31 -9.97 11.42
CA TYR A 107 -4.13 -10.70 10.45
C TYR A 107 -3.90 -10.20 9.01
N LYS A 108 -3.61 -8.91 8.77
CA LYS A 108 -3.33 -8.38 7.42
C LYS A 108 -2.07 -8.96 6.76
N ILE A 109 -1.12 -9.42 7.57
CA ILE A 109 0.16 -9.99 7.11
C ILE A 109 0.19 -11.53 7.23
N GLU A 110 -0.51 -12.10 8.22
CA GLU A 110 -0.57 -13.54 8.52
C GLU A 110 -1.77 -14.22 7.85
N ASN A 111 -2.97 -13.72 8.10
CA ASN A 111 -4.24 -14.26 7.61
C ASN A 111 -4.72 -13.44 6.43
N ARG A 112 -4.01 -13.56 5.30
CA ARG A 112 -4.02 -12.72 4.09
C ARG A 112 -5.38 -12.60 3.36
N SER A 113 -6.50 -12.80 4.05
CA SER A 113 -7.87 -12.56 3.61
C SER A 113 -8.22 -11.07 3.73
N PRO A 114 -8.82 -10.45 2.71
CA PRO A 114 -9.52 -9.18 2.88
C PRO A 114 -10.66 -9.39 3.87
N VAL A 115 -10.68 -8.64 4.97
CA VAL A 115 -11.90 -8.50 5.77
C VAL A 115 -12.72 -7.43 5.07
N GLU A 116 -13.66 -7.87 4.24
CA GLU A 116 -14.65 -6.98 3.66
C GLU A 116 -15.81 -6.85 4.65
N THR A 117 -16.25 -5.63 4.91
CA THR A 117 -17.51 -5.39 5.62
C THR A 117 -18.62 -5.88 4.71
N HIS A 118 -19.10 -7.10 4.91
CA HIS A 118 -20.39 -7.48 4.38
C HIS A 118 -21.42 -6.57 5.04
N ILE A 119 -22.04 -5.69 4.25
CA ILE A 119 -23.27 -5.05 4.67
C ILE A 119 -24.31 -6.17 4.69
N GLU A 120 -24.64 -6.66 5.89
CA GLU A 120 -25.80 -7.52 6.05
C GLU A 120 -27.04 -6.75 5.60
N GLY A 121 -27.69 -7.23 4.55
CA GLY A 121 -29.00 -6.74 4.14
C GLY A 121 -29.06 -6.24 2.71
N THR A 122 -29.04 -7.14 1.74
CA THR A 122 -30.07 -7.15 0.68
C THR A 122 -30.09 -8.53 0.03
N ARG A 123 -31.09 -9.33 0.41
CA ARG A 123 -31.65 -10.35 -0.47
C ARG A 123 -32.56 -9.65 -1.47
#